data_AF-A0A2V2ES57-F1
#
_entry.id   AF-A0A2V2ES57-F1
#
_cell.length_a   1.000
_cell.length_b   1.000
_cell.length_c   1.000
_cell.angle_alpha   90.00
_cell.angle_beta   90.00
_cell.angle_gamma   90.00
#
_symmetry.space_group_name_H-M   'P 1'
#
loop_
_entity.id
_entity.type
_entity.pdbx_description
1 polymer ?
#
loop_
_entity_poly.entity_id
_entity_poly.type
_entity_poly.pdbx_seq_one_letter_code
_entity_poly.pdbx_strand_id
1 'polypeptide(L)' 'MSRNSSNQPAASNAYGFLNNFKYEVANELGINNYQNVDKGQLTSRENGYVGGYMVKKMIQYAEQNMPGAGMSSANYQSK' A
#
# COMPACT_ATOMS: atom_id res chain seq x y z
N MET A 1 -3.66 25.50 -14.50
CA MET A 1 -4.39 24.21 -14.48
C MET A 1 -4.05 23.48 -13.19
N SER A 2 -4.94 23.52 -12.19
CA SER A 2 -4.77 22.74 -10.96
C SER A 2 -5.21 21.30 -11.25
N ARG A 3 -4.27 20.36 -11.31
CA ARG A 3 -4.59 18.93 -11.42
C ARG A 3 -5.14 18.50 -10.08
N ASN A 4 -6.47 18.44 -9.97
CA ASN A 4 -7.15 17.88 -8.81
C ASN A 4 -6.99 16.36 -8.84
N SER A 5 -5.76 15.88 -8.60
CA SER A 5 -5.49 14.47 -8.32
C SER A 5 -6.14 14.19 -6.97
N SER A 6 -7.35 13.64 -7.00
CA SER A 6 -7.98 13.14 -5.78
C SER A 6 -7.08 12.01 -5.26
N ASN A 7 -6.29 12.28 -4.22
CA ASN A 7 -5.57 11.27 -3.43
C ASN A 7 -6.58 10.44 -2.60
N GLN A 8 -7.67 10.02 -3.24
CA GLN A 8 -8.69 9.19 -2.63
C GLN A 8 -8.40 7.73 -2.94
N PRO A 9 -8.50 6.86 -1.93
CA PRO A 9 -8.42 5.43 -2.14
C PRO A 9 -9.50 4.96 -3.13
N ALA A 10 -9.18 3.90 -3.87
CA ALA A 10 -10.15 3.25 -4.76
C ALA A 10 -11.40 2.74 -4.02
N ALA A 11 -11.26 2.41 -2.73
CA ALA A 11 -12.35 2.05 -1.84
C ALA A 11 -12.53 3.12 -0.76
N SER A 12 -13.70 3.78 -0.72
CA SER A 12 -13.95 4.92 0.17
C SER A 12 -13.73 4.62 1.65
N ASN A 13 -13.97 3.38 2.08
CA ASN A 13 -13.77 2.90 3.45
C ASN A 13 -12.29 2.58 3.79
N ALA A 14 -11.40 2.51 2.79
CA ALA A 14 -10.00 2.14 3.02
C ALA A 14 -9.14 3.30 3.53
N TYR A 15 -9.61 4.55 3.48
CA TYR A 15 -8.79 5.72 3.82
C TYR A 15 -8.14 5.65 5.20
N GLY A 16 -8.92 5.30 6.23
CA GLY A 16 -8.41 5.16 7.60
C GLY A 16 -7.36 4.06 7.72
N PHE A 17 -7.67 2.88 7.16
CA PHE A 17 -6.75 1.74 7.15
C PHE A 17 -5.43 2.06 6.44
N LEU A 18 -5.50 2.63 5.25
CA LEU A 18 -4.33 2.97 4.44
C LEU A 18 -3.43 4.00 5.14
N ASN A 19 -4.01 4.96 5.87
CA ASN A 19 -3.21 5.91 6.64
C ASN A 19 -2.51 5.26 7.82
N ASN A 20 -3.20 4.43 8.60
CA ASN A 20 -2.58 3.68 9.70
C ASN A 20 -1.46 2.79 9.19
N PHE A 21 -1.73 2.04 8.13
CA PHE A 21 -0.75 1.14 7.54
C PHE A 21 0.48 1.87 6.98
N LYS A 22 0.29 3.06 6.38
CA LYS A 22 1.39 3.94 5.98
C LYS A 22 2.28 4.34 7.16
N TYR A 23 1.68 4.63 8.32
CA TYR A 23 2.44 4.98 9.53
C TYR A 23 3.20 3.78 10.09
N GLU A 24 2.60 2.60 10.11
CA GLU A 24 3.28 1.36 10.50
C GLU A 24 4.49 1.09 9.60
N VAL A 25 4.30 1.17 8.29
CA VAL A 25 5.39 1.01 7.31
C VAL A 25 6.48 2.05 7.52
N ALA A 26 6.13 3.33 7.74
CA ALA A 26 7.14 4.35 7.98
C ALA A 26 7.96 4.07 9.25
N ASN A 27 7.32 3.60 10.33
CA ASN A 27 7.99 3.21 11.55
C ASN A 27 8.95 2.03 11.32
N GLU A 28 8.53 1.02 10.55
CA GLU A 28 9.40 -0.12 10.20
C GLU A 28 10.63 0.28 9.38
N LEU A 29 10.49 1.30 8.53
CA LEU A 29 11.59 1.86 7.74
C LEU A 29 12.49 2.82 8.54
N GLY A 30 12.23 2.98 9.85
CA GLY A 30 13.01 3.84 10.74
C GLY A 30 12.65 5.33 10.69
N ILE A 31 11.56 5.69 9.99
CA ILE A 31 11.09 7.07 9.88
C ILE A 31 10.10 7.34 11.03
N ASN A 32 10.66 7.77 12.15
CA ASN A 32 9.89 8.07 13.35
C ASN A 32 8.96 9.28 13.15
N ASN A 33 7.82 9.26 13.82
CA ASN A 33 6.85 10.36 13.81
C ASN A 33 6.31 10.76 12.43
N TYR A 34 6.31 9.85 11.45
CA TYR A 34 5.83 10.12 10.08
C TYR A 34 4.41 10.71 10.01
N GLN A 35 3.57 10.40 11.00
CA GLN A 35 2.23 10.97 11.16
C GLN A 35 2.27 12.48 11.38
N ASN A 36 3.11 12.93 12.32
CA ASN A 36 3.12 14.30 12.85
C ASN A 36 4.18 15.19 12.21
N VAL A 37 5.25 14.60 11.64
CA VAL A 37 6.29 15.34 10.94
C VAL A 37 5.70 15.97 9.68
N ASP A 38 6.11 17.20 9.38
CA ASP A 38 5.82 17.80 8.10
C ASP A 38 6.54 17.00 7.00
N LYS A 39 5.75 16.50 6.05
CA LYS A 39 6.29 15.69 4.95
C LYS A 39 7.23 16.50 4.05
N GLY A 40 7.17 17.83 4.10
CA GLY A 40 8.12 18.72 3.41
C GLY A 40 9.52 18.77 4.04
N GLN A 41 9.68 18.34 5.29
CA GLN A 41 10.99 18.24 5.95
C GLN A 41 11.71 16.93 5.62
N LEU A 42 10.96 15.89 5.26
CA LEU A 42 11.51 14.62 4.79
C LEU A 42 11.96 14.76 3.34
N THR A 43 13.02 14.05 2.98
CA THR A 43 13.47 14.01 1.60
C THR A 43 12.39 13.37 0.71
N SER A 44 12.28 13.83 -0.54
CA SER A 44 11.35 13.24 -1.51
C SER A 44 11.57 11.73 -1.68
N ARG A 45 12.81 11.27 -1.49
CA ARG A 45 13.17 9.85 -1.54
C ARG A 45 12.58 9.07 -0.37
N GLU A 46 12.63 9.60 0.86
CA GLU A 46 12.05 8.95 2.04
C GLU A 46 10.54 8.83 1.94
N ASN A 47 9.85 9.93 1.60
CA ASN A 47 8.40 9.92 1.37
C ASN A 47 8.01 8.90 0.27
N GLY A 48 8.77 8.89 -0.83
CA GLY A 48 8.57 7.93 -1.92
C GLY A 48 8.83 6.48 -1.50
N TYR A 49 9.85 6.24 -0.68
CA TYR A 49 10.20 4.92 -0.18
C TYR A 49 9.11 4.34 0.73
N VAL A 50 8.54 5.16 1.63
CA VAL A 50 7.39 4.75 2.46
C VAL A 50 6.20 4.34 1.59
N GLY A 51 5.82 5.17 0.62
CA GLY A 51 4.70 4.85 -0.28
C GLY A 51 4.93 3.60 -1.13
N GLY A 52 6.14 3.44 -1.66
CA GLY A 52 6.50 2.26 -2.46
C GLY A 52 6.53 0.98 -1.63
N TYR A 53 7.06 1.02 -0.41
CA TYR A 53 7.11 -0.14 0.47
C TYR A 53 5.71 -0.53 0.99
N MET A 54 4.86 0.46 1.25
CA MET A 54 3.44 0.26 1.56
C MET A 54 2.73 -0.52 0.45
N VAL A 55 2.90 -0.13 -0.81
CA VAL A 55 2.32 -0.87 -1.96
C VAL A 55 2.90 -2.28 -2.07
N LYS A 56 4.22 -2.43 -1.93
CA LYS A 56 4.87 -3.75 -1.96
C LYS A 56 4.28 -4.72 -0.94
N LYS A 57 4.08 -4.27 0.31
CA LYS A 57 3.46 -5.10 1.33
C LYS A 57 2.00 -5.43 1.01
N MET A 58 1.21 -4.48 0.53
CA MET A 58 -0.17 -4.76 0.12
C MET A 58 -0.25 -5.83 -0.94
N ILE A 59 0.65 -5.78 -1.93
CA ILE A 59 0.75 -6.79 -2.97
C ILE A 59 1.13 -8.13 -2.35
N GLN A 60 2.12 -8.18 -1.45
CA GLN A 60 2.49 -9.41 -0.74
C GLN A 60 1.31 -10.00 0.05
N TYR A 61 0.54 -9.18 0.76
CA TYR A 61 -0.67 -9.63 1.45
C TYR A 61 -1.72 -10.14 0.44
N ALA A 62 -1.93 -9.43 -0.67
CA ALA A 62 -2.84 -9.86 -1.70
C ALA A 62 -2.40 -11.21 -2.31
N GLU A 63 -1.12 -11.39 -2.63
CA GLU A 63 -0.55 -12.64 -3.14
C GLU A 63 -0.75 -13.82 -2.18
N GLN A 64 -0.62 -13.59 -0.86
CA GLN A 64 -0.88 -14.60 0.17
C GLN A 64 -2.37 -14.96 0.29
N ASN A 65 -3.26 -13.99 0.10
CA ASN A 65 -4.71 -14.15 0.26
C ASN A 65 -5.42 -14.52 -1.05
N MET A 66 -4.75 -14.40 -2.20
CA MET A 66 -5.30 -14.77 -3.49
C MET A 66 -5.22 -16.29 -3.60
N PRO A 67 -6.36 -17.01 -3.65
CA PRO A 67 -6.38 -18.47 -3.78
C PRO A 67 -5.91 -18.83 -5.20
N GLY A 68 -4.59 -18.79 -5.44
CA GLY A 68 -4.15 -18.65 -6.83
C GLY A 68 -2.69 -18.87 -7.18
N ALA A 69 -1.74 -18.79 -6.25
CA ALA A 69 -0.43 -19.42 -6.48
C ALA A 69 -0.55 -20.97 -6.57
N GLY A 70 -1.75 -21.49 -6.27
CA GLY A 70 -2.24 -22.80 -6.67
C GLY A 70 -3.72 -22.73 -7.08
N MET A 71 -4.10 -21.86 -8.03
CA MET A 71 -5.41 -21.97 -8.68
C MET A 71 -5.41 -23.27 -9.50
N SER A 72 -5.78 -24.32 -8.81
CA SER A 72 -6.19 -25.63 -9.26
C SER A 72 -6.55 -25.69 -10.75
N SER A 73 -5.64 -26.28 -11.52
CA SER A 73 -5.87 -26.87 -12.84
C SER A 73 -6.77 -28.11 -12.76
N ALA A 74 -7.84 -28.08 -11.97
CA ALA A 74 -8.67 -29.26 -11.68
C ALA A 74 -9.94 -29.40 -12.52
N ASN A 75 -10.22 -28.54 -13.52
CA ASN A 75 -11.47 -28.65 -14.28
C ASN A 75 -11.38 -28.41 -15.80
N TYR A 76 -10.21 -28.60 -16.43
CA TYR A 76 -10.08 -28.65 -17.91
C TYR A 76 -10.10 -30.09 -18.45
N GLN A 77 -10.89 -30.98 -17.85
CA GLN A 77 -11.09 -32.31 -18.40
C GLN A 77 -12.50 -32.82 -18.12
N SER A 78 -13.48 -32.36 -18.89
CA SER A 78 -14.63 -33.17 -19.32
C SER A 78 -15.49 -32.41 -20.33
N LYS A 79 -15.19 -32.61 -21.62
CA LYS A 79 -16.08 -33.21 -22.63
C LYS A 79 -15.47 -33.07 -24.02
#